data_AF-A0A7Y6PVS0-F1
#
_entry.id   AF-A0A7Y6PVS0-F1
#
_cell.length_a   1.000
_cell.length_b   1.000
_cell.length_c   1.000
_cell.angle_alpha   90.00
_cell.angle_beta   90.00
_cell.angle_gamma   90.00
#
_symmetry.space_group_name_H-M   'P 1'
#
loop_
_entity.id
_entity.type
_entity.pdbx_description
1 polymer ?
#
loop_
_entity_poly.entity_id
_entity_poly.type
_entity_poly.pdbx_seq_one_letter_code
_entity_poly.pdbx_strand_id
1 'polypeptide(L)'
;MARRALVLVIVLAGCGKQLNPEFCARNPDDQDCRASDYVAVDAPKGCQSNADCMGDPMRGVCEVSSGQCEQCVPDVDTSACTGSTTICGDDRTCHGCITDMDCPGSNACMPSGDCADAANVLYVAPHGTGTCDLGSPCSLPMAIEQLTAIRNIIKLTTMQGTTYDADPKLLLDKAQKVIVLGIGATFTPTNDGAAISVTAGDVSIDGLTVTGAKGGMSDGIACTGATLSLRRVTSSANGEHGIKTTTCTLTIERSRFSRNPRGGMLLTGGTLEARNNIIDANGSTTLKNGNVELATVSGRFVFNTVADNQSEQGGGGRTGGVKCSKAGTFLVAHNIIVDNGGANAATSGDCTIVDNFVGNDSAAVKFAAGYHLSAATPVTNPIIRDDPNADADCKVNGEYIDDFDGQPRPYQLCDRGADEYRP
;
A
#
# COMPACT_ATOMS: atom_id res chain seq x y z
N MET A 1 58.86 64.86 11.78
CA MET A 1 57.67 64.20 12.38
C MET A 1 57.62 62.77 11.88
N ALA A 2 57.94 61.80 12.74
CA ALA A 2 57.98 60.38 12.40
C ALA A 2 56.60 59.74 12.61
N ARG A 3 56.05 59.07 11.58
CA ARG A 3 54.87 58.20 11.71
C ARG A 3 55.31 56.75 11.59
N ARG A 4 55.08 55.97 12.66
CA ARG A 4 55.28 54.52 12.73
C ARG A 4 54.11 53.82 12.02
N ALA A 5 54.43 52.91 11.10
CA ALA A 5 53.47 51.98 10.52
C ALA A 5 53.39 50.73 11.42
N LEU A 6 52.18 50.39 11.84
CA LEU A 6 51.85 49.17 12.59
C LEU A 6 51.38 48.13 11.57
N VAL A 7 52.14 47.04 11.40
CA VAL A 7 51.76 45.90 10.57
C VAL A 7 50.98 44.92 11.44
N LEU A 8 49.71 44.68 11.08
CA LEU A 8 48.84 43.71 11.72
C LEU A 8 49.00 42.36 11.00
N VAL A 9 49.53 41.35 11.70
CA VAL A 9 49.63 39.97 11.19
C VAL A 9 48.36 39.22 11.55
N ILE A 10 47.57 38.83 10.56
CA ILE A 10 46.41 37.96 10.71
C ILE A 10 46.92 36.52 10.61
N VAL A 11 46.86 35.77 11.71
CA VAL A 11 47.16 34.33 11.74
C VAL A 11 45.88 33.58 11.33
N LEU A 12 45.91 32.94 10.17
CA LEU A 12 44.88 31.97 9.76
C LEU A 12 45.10 30.68 10.56
N ALA A 13 44.29 30.47 11.60
CA ALA A 13 44.19 29.17 12.27
C ALA A 13 43.47 28.21 11.32
N GLY A 14 44.23 27.36 10.62
CA GLY A 14 43.67 26.30 9.80
C GLY A 14 43.03 25.23 10.70
N CYS A 15 41.76 24.91 10.46
CA CYS A 15 41.12 23.73 11.05
C CYS A 15 41.89 22.49 10.59
N GLY A 16 42.62 21.84 11.50
CA GLY A 16 43.34 20.61 11.21
C GLY A 16 42.36 19.50 10.83
N LYS A 17 42.58 18.85 9.68
CA LYS A 17 41.88 17.60 9.33
C LYS A 17 42.32 16.51 10.30
N GLN A 18 41.38 15.81 10.92
CA GLN A 18 41.65 14.67 11.82
C GLN A 18 41.35 13.35 11.11
N LEU A 19 42.23 12.36 11.31
CA LEU A 19 42.13 11.02 10.71
C LEU A 19 41.87 9.94 11.78
N ASN A 20 41.15 8.89 11.39
CA ASN A 20 40.82 7.75 12.24
C ASN A 20 42.04 6.82 12.42
N PRO A 21 42.55 6.60 13.64
CA PRO A 21 43.70 5.72 13.89
C PRO A 21 43.45 4.27 13.52
N GLU A 22 42.22 3.77 13.62
CA GLU A 22 41.90 2.39 13.21
C GLU A 22 41.97 2.24 11.69
N PHE A 23 41.58 3.28 10.94
CA PHE A 23 41.78 3.32 9.50
C PHE A 23 43.28 3.32 9.18
N CYS A 24 44.10 4.11 9.88
CA CYS A 24 45.54 4.16 9.67
C CYS A 24 46.29 2.90 10.09
N ALA A 25 45.79 2.17 11.10
CA ALA A 25 46.33 0.87 11.48
C ALA A 25 46.09 -0.20 10.39
N ARG A 26 44.98 -0.09 9.65
CA ARG A 26 44.64 -1.01 8.55
C ARG A 26 45.16 -0.53 7.19
N ASN A 27 45.44 0.77 7.04
CA ASN A 27 45.92 1.40 5.81
C ASN A 27 47.19 2.24 6.09
N PRO A 28 48.30 1.59 6.50
CA PRO A 28 49.52 2.29 6.90
C PRO A 28 50.21 3.02 5.73
N ASP A 29 49.83 2.68 4.50
CA ASP A 29 50.38 3.28 3.29
C ASP A 29 49.61 4.51 2.80
N ASP A 30 48.44 4.79 3.38
CA ASP A 30 47.65 5.97 3.05
C ASP A 30 48.44 7.24 3.41
N GLN A 31 48.53 8.17 2.47
CA GLN A 31 49.35 9.38 2.59
C GLN A 31 48.92 10.23 3.79
N ASP A 32 47.63 10.24 4.11
CA ASP A 32 47.09 11.01 5.22
C ASP A 32 47.45 10.38 6.58
N CYS A 33 47.74 9.07 6.62
CA CYS A 33 48.15 8.34 7.83
C CYS A 33 49.65 8.40 8.13
N ARG A 34 50.47 8.76 7.14
CA ARG A 34 51.94 8.85 7.28
C ARG A 34 52.43 10.18 7.87
N ALA A 35 51.60 11.21 7.89
CA ALA A 35 51.93 12.50 8.50
C ALA A 35 51.71 12.43 10.02
N SER A 36 52.76 12.08 10.75
CA SER A 36 52.78 11.60 12.15
C SER A 36 52.55 12.63 13.27
N ASP A 37 51.90 13.77 13.02
CA ASP A 37 51.70 14.85 14.01
C ASP A 37 50.25 15.03 14.51
N TYR A 38 49.36 14.05 14.30
CA TYR A 38 47.96 14.11 14.78
C TYR A 38 47.82 13.56 16.20
N VAL A 39 47.61 14.45 17.18
CA VAL A 39 47.64 14.15 18.63
C VAL A 39 46.26 13.77 19.22
N ALA A 40 45.17 13.84 18.46
CA ALA A 40 43.86 13.48 18.99
C ALA A 40 42.94 12.86 17.93
N VAL A 41 42.49 11.65 18.25
CA VAL A 41 41.43 10.89 17.59
C VAL A 41 40.10 11.62 17.81
N ASP A 42 39.45 12.07 16.73
CA ASP A 42 38.08 12.63 16.80
C ASP A 42 37.05 11.76 16.08
N ALA A 43 37.40 10.49 15.82
CA ALA A 43 36.37 9.49 15.62
C ALA A 43 35.87 9.10 17.02
N PRO A 44 34.57 9.26 17.34
CA PRO A 44 34.02 8.78 18.58
C PRO A 44 34.47 7.34 18.79
N LYS A 45 34.93 7.02 20.01
CA LYS A 45 35.19 5.63 20.37
C LYS A 45 33.94 4.83 20.01
N GLY A 46 34.08 3.83 19.15
CA GLY A 46 32.96 2.95 18.82
C GLY A 46 32.34 2.40 20.10
N CYS A 47 31.04 2.17 20.07
CA CYS A 47 30.35 1.60 21.21
C CYS A 47 30.93 0.21 21.52
N GLN A 48 30.97 -0.14 22.81
CA GLN A 48 31.38 -1.48 23.27
C GLN A 48 30.25 -2.17 24.04
N SER A 49 29.18 -1.43 24.36
CA SER A 49 28.00 -1.89 25.06
C SER A 49 26.82 -0.94 24.80
N ASN A 50 25.60 -1.39 25.04
CA ASN A 50 24.40 -0.54 24.93
C ASN A 50 24.47 0.70 25.85
N ALA A 51 25.25 0.63 26.94
CA ALA A 51 25.49 1.78 27.82
C ALA A 51 26.18 2.95 27.11
N ASP A 52 27.04 2.66 26.11
CA ASP A 52 27.71 3.68 25.30
C ASP A 52 26.74 4.39 24.34
N CYS A 53 25.57 3.79 24.09
CA CYS A 53 24.56 4.27 23.16
C CYS A 53 23.34 4.93 23.84
N MET A 54 23.26 4.94 25.17
CA MET A 54 22.12 5.53 25.91
C MET A 54 21.91 7.04 25.66
N GLY A 55 22.90 7.73 25.09
CA GLY A 55 22.79 9.14 24.71
C GLY A 55 22.01 9.38 23.41
N ASP A 56 21.80 8.33 22.59
CA ASP A 56 21.04 8.42 21.35
C ASP A 56 19.63 7.83 21.56
N PRO A 57 18.58 8.66 21.62
CA PRO A 57 17.22 8.19 21.87
C PRO A 57 16.65 7.35 20.72
N MET A 58 17.25 7.39 19.53
CA MET A 58 16.83 6.60 18.37
C MET A 58 17.72 5.38 18.13
N ARG A 59 18.89 5.30 18.79
CA ARG A 59 19.90 4.25 18.55
C ARG A 59 20.54 3.78 19.85
N GLY A 60 19.73 3.17 20.71
CA GLY A 60 20.15 2.76 22.06
C GLY A 60 20.96 1.45 22.12
N VAL A 61 21.16 0.75 21.00
CA VAL A 61 21.80 -0.58 20.96
C VAL A 61 23.17 -0.48 20.32
N CYS A 62 24.17 -1.13 20.92
CA CYS A 62 25.51 -1.17 20.37
C CYS A 62 25.72 -2.42 19.52
N GLU A 63 25.95 -2.23 18.22
CA GLU A 63 26.47 -3.29 17.37
C GLU A 63 27.99 -3.42 17.56
N VAL A 64 28.38 -4.30 18.47
CA VAL A 64 29.78 -4.46 18.91
C VAL A 64 30.72 -4.79 17.75
N SER A 65 30.25 -5.47 16.68
CA SER A 65 31.10 -5.80 15.53
C SER A 65 31.47 -4.59 14.68
N SER A 66 30.55 -3.61 14.54
CA SER A 66 30.80 -2.36 13.80
C SER A 66 31.19 -1.19 14.69
N GLY A 67 30.99 -1.29 16.01
CA GLY A 67 31.17 -0.21 16.97
C GLY A 67 30.16 0.94 16.78
N GLN A 68 29.03 0.67 16.12
CA GLN A 68 28.00 1.67 15.83
C GLN A 68 26.81 1.51 16.76
N CYS A 69 26.25 2.64 17.19
CA CYS A 69 24.96 2.66 17.84
C CYS A 69 23.87 2.55 16.78
N GLU A 70 22.99 1.58 16.95
CA GLU A 70 21.89 1.21 16.07
C GLU A 70 20.58 1.20 16.87
N GLN A 71 19.44 1.17 16.19
CA GLN A 71 18.16 1.04 16.90
C GLN A 71 17.99 -0.35 17.50
N CYS A 72 18.49 -1.36 16.79
CA CYS A 72 18.45 -2.76 17.20
C CYS A 72 19.52 -3.58 16.46
N VAL A 73 19.75 -4.80 16.92
CA VAL A 73 20.60 -5.80 16.23
C VAL A 73 19.76 -7.06 16.00
N PRO A 74 19.61 -7.53 14.75
CA PRO A 74 18.87 -8.76 14.45
C PRO A 74 19.39 -9.94 15.28
N ASP A 75 18.48 -10.76 15.80
CA ASP A 75 18.75 -11.95 16.63
C ASP A 75 19.48 -11.74 17.96
N VAL A 76 20.00 -10.54 18.24
CA VAL A 76 20.75 -10.23 19.46
C VAL A 76 19.93 -9.38 20.43
N ASP A 77 19.38 -8.27 19.96
CA ASP A 77 18.72 -7.24 20.78
C ASP A 77 17.33 -6.87 20.25
N THR A 78 16.56 -7.87 19.81
CA THR A 78 15.20 -7.65 19.29
C THR A 78 14.25 -7.02 20.31
N SER A 79 14.52 -7.15 21.61
CA SER A 79 13.76 -6.49 22.67
C SER A 79 13.93 -4.96 22.72
N ALA A 80 14.89 -4.39 21.99
CA ALA A 80 15.02 -2.93 21.85
C ALA A 80 13.88 -2.32 21.02
N CYS A 81 13.28 -3.14 20.15
CA CYS A 81 12.12 -2.81 19.36
C CYS A 81 10.85 -2.97 20.23
N THR A 82 10.12 -1.87 20.43
CA THR A 82 8.97 -1.81 21.36
C THR A 82 7.80 -1.06 20.73
N GLY A 83 6.62 -1.14 21.36
CA GLY A 83 5.42 -0.47 20.84
C GLY A 83 4.93 -1.10 19.54
N SER A 84 4.76 -0.28 18.50
CA SER A 84 4.32 -0.70 17.16
C SER A 84 5.45 -1.15 16.24
N THR A 85 6.71 -0.97 16.67
CA THR A 85 7.89 -1.37 15.92
C THR A 85 8.63 -2.45 16.68
N THR A 86 8.09 -3.68 16.68
CA THR A 86 8.58 -4.80 17.50
C THR A 86 9.62 -5.67 16.81
N ILE A 87 9.93 -5.40 15.53
CA ILE A 87 10.82 -6.24 14.73
C ILE A 87 12.06 -5.47 14.35
N CYS A 88 13.23 -6.09 14.56
CA CYS A 88 14.49 -5.55 14.09
C CYS A 88 14.73 -6.02 12.66
N GLY A 89 14.73 -5.09 11.71
CA GLY A 89 15.06 -5.38 10.31
C GLY A 89 16.56 -5.60 10.10
N ASP A 90 16.93 -6.19 8.96
CA ASP A 90 18.33 -6.36 8.55
C ASP A 90 19.07 -5.02 8.38
N ASP A 91 18.32 -3.93 8.17
CA ASP A 91 18.81 -2.56 8.14
C ASP A 91 19.08 -1.97 9.53
N ARG A 92 18.91 -2.77 10.59
CA ARG A 92 19.15 -2.42 12.00
C ARG A 92 18.24 -1.31 12.52
N THR A 93 17.09 -1.13 11.87
CA THR A 93 16.02 -0.25 12.35
C THR A 93 14.82 -1.08 12.81
N CYS A 94 14.06 -0.56 13.76
CA CYS A 94 12.87 -1.23 14.25
C CYS A 94 11.69 -0.89 13.34
N HIS A 95 11.05 -1.93 12.83
CA HIS A 95 9.86 -1.87 11.97
C HIS A 95 8.67 -2.51 12.66
N GLY A 96 7.48 -2.19 12.17
CA GLY A 96 6.32 -3.03 12.38
C GLY A 96 6.44 -4.36 11.65
N CYS A 97 5.47 -5.25 11.84
CA CYS A 97 5.34 -6.47 11.07
C CYS A 97 5.12 -6.17 9.59
N ILE A 98 5.77 -6.97 8.75
CA ILE A 98 5.65 -6.93 7.30
C ILE A 98 4.90 -8.18 6.84
N THR A 99 5.18 -9.31 7.50
CA THR A 99 4.58 -10.62 7.25
C THR A 99 3.99 -11.19 8.52
N ASP A 100 3.09 -12.16 8.38
CA ASP A 100 2.51 -12.84 9.54
C ASP A 100 3.55 -13.60 10.38
N MET A 101 4.65 -14.04 9.75
CA MET A 101 5.74 -14.74 10.43
C MET A 101 6.45 -13.86 11.44
N ASP A 102 6.40 -12.54 11.27
CA ASP A 102 6.99 -11.59 12.22
C ASP A 102 6.17 -11.48 13.52
N CYS A 103 5.00 -12.13 13.56
CA CYS A 103 4.08 -12.14 14.69
C CYS A 103 3.96 -13.55 15.29
N PRO A 104 5.01 -14.14 15.90
CA PRO A 104 5.00 -15.54 16.33
C PRO A 104 3.89 -15.90 17.33
N GLY A 105 3.37 -14.92 18.08
CA GLY A 105 2.26 -15.14 19.03
C GLY A 105 0.89 -15.31 18.36
N SER A 106 0.63 -14.65 17.24
CA SER A 106 -0.68 -14.63 16.60
C SER A 106 -0.68 -15.00 15.12
N ASN A 107 0.48 -15.09 14.48
CA ASN A 107 0.64 -15.30 13.05
C ASN A 107 -0.30 -14.41 12.21
N ALA A 108 -0.43 -13.16 12.63
CA ALA A 108 -1.38 -12.20 12.08
C ALA A 108 -0.79 -10.79 12.15
N CYS A 109 -0.20 -10.36 11.03
CA CYS A 109 0.28 -9.01 10.87
C CYS A 109 -0.86 -8.09 10.39
N MET A 110 -1.10 -7.00 11.12
CA MET A 110 -2.17 -6.07 10.78
C MET A 110 -1.71 -5.01 9.77
N PRO A 111 -2.66 -4.34 9.09
CA PRO A 111 -2.35 -3.24 8.20
C PRO A 111 -1.54 -2.09 8.77
N SER A 112 -1.65 -1.86 10.08
CA SER A 112 -0.89 -0.83 10.79
C SER A 112 0.59 -1.17 10.98
N GLY A 113 1.00 -2.41 10.67
CA GLY A 113 2.32 -2.92 11.05
C GLY A 113 2.37 -3.47 12.47
N ASP A 114 1.25 -3.54 13.19
CA ASP A 114 1.22 -4.18 14.51
C ASP A 114 0.88 -5.67 14.40
N CYS A 115 1.43 -6.48 15.29
CA CYS A 115 0.95 -7.85 15.47
C CYS A 115 -0.41 -7.85 16.18
N ALA A 116 -1.37 -8.59 15.64
CA ALA A 116 -2.67 -8.78 16.31
C ALA A 116 -2.49 -9.53 17.65
N ASP A 117 -3.32 -9.22 18.64
CA ASP A 117 -3.47 -10.07 19.82
C ASP A 117 -4.15 -11.38 19.42
N ALA A 118 -3.53 -12.53 19.67
CA ALA A 118 -4.06 -13.84 19.33
C ALA A 118 -5.46 -14.10 19.93
N ALA A 119 -5.78 -13.49 21.08
CA ALA A 119 -7.09 -13.58 21.71
C ALA A 119 -8.19 -12.89 20.89
N ASN A 120 -7.85 -11.94 20.01
CA ASN A 120 -8.77 -11.22 19.14
C ASN A 120 -8.94 -11.88 17.77
N VAL A 121 -8.12 -12.90 17.46
CA VAL A 121 -8.08 -13.57 16.16
C VAL A 121 -8.95 -14.83 16.15
N LEU A 122 -9.67 -15.01 15.05
CA LEU A 122 -10.42 -16.19 14.66
C LEU A 122 -9.69 -16.80 13.45
N TYR A 123 -9.06 -17.95 13.65
CA TYR A 123 -8.29 -18.63 12.62
C TYR A 123 -9.17 -19.55 11.79
N VAL A 124 -9.06 -19.41 10.48
CA VAL A 124 -9.91 -20.10 9.53
C VAL A 124 -9.08 -20.94 8.57
N ALA A 125 -9.50 -22.18 8.36
CA ALA A 125 -8.96 -23.05 7.32
C ALA A 125 -10.10 -23.57 6.42
N PRO A 126 -9.82 -23.94 5.16
CA PRO A 126 -10.80 -24.64 4.33
C PRO A 126 -11.29 -25.89 5.06
N HIS A 127 -12.61 -26.03 5.17
CA HIS A 127 -13.26 -27.13 5.91
C HIS A 127 -12.85 -27.26 7.39
N GLY A 128 -12.35 -26.19 8.02
CA GLY A 128 -11.99 -26.23 9.43
C GLY A 128 -13.19 -26.59 10.32
N THR A 129 -12.97 -27.39 11.34
CA THR A 129 -14.01 -27.82 12.30
C THR A 129 -13.64 -27.53 13.75
N GLY A 130 -12.57 -26.75 13.96
CA GLY A 130 -12.02 -26.43 15.27
C GLY A 130 -12.74 -25.31 16.01
N THR A 131 -12.08 -24.75 17.02
CA THR A 131 -12.58 -23.69 17.91
C THR A 131 -12.23 -22.27 17.43
N CYS A 132 -11.70 -22.15 16.21
CA CYS A 132 -11.18 -20.92 15.62
C CYS A 132 -9.91 -20.39 16.32
N ASP A 133 -9.16 -21.26 16.98
CA ASP A 133 -7.87 -20.92 17.60
C ASP A 133 -6.71 -21.28 16.66
N LEU A 134 -5.52 -20.72 16.87
CA LEU A 134 -4.36 -20.91 15.98
C LEU A 134 -4.04 -22.40 15.75
N GLY A 135 -4.11 -23.21 16.81
CA GLY A 135 -3.89 -24.66 16.74
C GLY A 135 -5.12 -25.49 16.33
N SER A 136 -6.30 -24.87 16.23
CA SER A 136 -7.57 -25.53 15.89
C SER A 136 -8.45 -24.61 15.04
N PRO A 137 -8.07 -24.36 13.77
CA PRO A 137 -8.83 -23.47 12.89
C PRO A 137 -10.24 -24.00 12.61
N CYS A 138 -11.20 -23.09 12.47
CA CYS A 138 -12.59 -23.41 12.14
C CYS A 138 -12.92 -23.06 10.68
N SER A 139 -14.17 -23.26 10.28
CA SER A 139 -14.67 -22.85 8.96
C SER A 139 -14.97 -21.36 8.93
N LEU A 140 -14.99 -20.77 7.72
CA LEU A 140 -15.26 -19.35 7.55
C LEU A 140 -16.66 -18.96 8.09
N PRO A 141 -17.74 -19.71 7.82
CA PRO A 141 -19.04 -19.45 8.42
C PRO A 141 -19.01 -19.42 9.95
N MET A 142 -18.32 -20.37 10.57
CA MET A 142 -18.22 -20.46 12.02
C MET A 142 -17.46 -19.25 12.62
N ALA A 143 -16.39 -18.80 11.97
CA ALA A 143 -15.66 -17.61 12.43
C ALA A 143 -16.57 -16.36 12.43
N ILE A 144 -17.39 -16.17 11.39
CA ILE A 144 -18.33 -15.03 11.32
C ILE A 144 -19.35 -15.10 12.46
N GLU A 145 -19.87 -16.29 12.77
CA GLU A 145 -20.82 -16.49 13.87
C GLU A 145 -20.18 -16.17 15.24
N GLN A 146 -18.86 -16.39 15.38
CA GLN A 146 -18.11 -16.12 16.60
C GLN A 146 -17.56 -14.70 16.72
N LEU A 147 -17.79 -13.83 15.72
CA LEU A 147 -17.36 -12.44 15.80
C LEU A 147 -17.97 -11.73 17.01
N THR A 148 -17.13 -11.10 17.83
CA THR A 148 -17.53 -10.25 18.96
C THR A 148 -16.81 -8.90 18.88
N ALA A 149 -17.10 -7.99 19.81
CA ALA A 149 -16.37 -6.73 19.92
C ALA A 149 -14.86 -6.92 20.24
N ILE A 150 -14.48 -8.08 20.79
CA ILE A 150 -13.10 -8.44 21.16
C ILE A 150 -12.48 -9.35 20.08
N ARG A 151 -13.15 -10.47 19.77
CA ARG A 151 -12.77 -11.37 18.67
C ARG A 151 -13.30 -10.85 17.34
N ASN A 152 -12.59 -9.89 16.75
CA ASN A 152 -13.02 -9.19 15.56
C ASN A 152 -12.08 -9.32 14.36
N ILE A 153 -11.01 -10.13 14.47
CA ILE A 153 -10.05 -10.36 13.40
C ILE A 153 -10.26 -11.78 12.87
N ILE A 154 -10.55 -11.93 11.58
CA ILE A 154 -10.60 -13.21 10.88
C ILE A 154 -9.29 -13.37 10.11
N LYS A 155 -8.52 -14.40 10.44
CA LYS A 155 -7.29 -14.76 9.72
C LYS A 155 -7.55 -15.95 8.81
N LEU A 156 -7.52 -15.74 7.50
CA LEU A 156 -7.66 -16.79 6.51
C LEU A 156 -6.29 -17.43 6.27
N THR A 157 -6.08 -18.62 6.84
CA THR A 157 -4.89 -19.49 6.73
C THR A 157 -3.53 -18.81 6.94
N THR A 158 -2.49 -19.61 7.09
CA THR A 158 -1.10 -19.16 7.18
C THR A 158 -0.30 -19.56 5.94
N MET A 159 -0.93 -20.31 5.02
CA MET A 159 -0.29 -20.86 3.83
C MET A 159 -0.75 -20.11 2.58
N GLN A 160 0.20 -19.45 1.91
CA GLN A 160 -0.02 -18.82 0.61
C GLN A 160 -0.58 -19.82 -0.41
N GLY A 161 -1.53 -19.38 -1.24
CA GLY A 161 -2.16 -20.20 -2.28
C GLY A 161 -3.37 -21.02 -1.81
N THR A 162 -3.83 -20.83 -0.56
CA THR A 162 -5.00 -21.54 -0.06
C THR A 162 -6.28 -21.03 -0.73
N THR A 163 -7.14 -21.94 -1.19
CA THR A 163 -8.44 -21.62 -1.77
C THR A 163 -9.58 -22.01 -0.82
N TYR A 164 -10.56 -21.12 -0.68
CA TYR A 164 -11.83 -21.29 0.01
C TYR A 164 -12.93 -21.38 -1.05
N ASP A 165 -13.15 -22.57 -1.61
CA ASP A 165 -14.06 -22.84 -2.74
C ASP A 165 -15.31 -23.66 -2.35
N ALA A 166 -15.35 -24.16 -1.12
CA ALA A 166 -16.48 -24.91 -0.57
C ALA A 166 -17.40 -24.06 0.33
N ASP A 167 -17.02 -22.80 0.55
CA ASP A 167 -17.77 -21.91 1.43
C ASP A 167 -18.88 -21.18 0.64
N PRO A 168 -20.04 -20.95 1.27
CA PRO A 168 -21.07 -20.09 0.70
C PRO A 168 -20.55 -18.65 0.63
N LYS A 169 -21.30 -17.76 -0.04
CA LYS A 169 -21.00 -16.33 0.01
C LYS A 169 -20.82 -15.80 1.43
N LEU A 170 -19.89 -14.88 1.60
CA LEU A 170 -19.53 -14.25 2.86
C LEU A 170 -20.50 -13.09 3.16
N LEU A 171 -21.26 -13.17 4.25
CA LEU A 171 -22.10 -12.08 4.74
C LEU A 171 -21.49 -11.47 6.00
N LEU A 172 -21.12 -10.20 5.92
CA LEU A 172 -20.60 -9.38 7.03
C LEU A 172 -21.66 -8.34 7.41
N ASP A 173 -22.50 -8.72 8.36
CA ASP A 173 -23.69 -7.96 8.80
C ASP A 173 -23.61 -7.49 10.26
N LYS A 174 -22.43 -7.62 10.89
CA LYS A 174 -22.22 -7.24 12.27
C LYS A 174 -22.02 -5.73 12.37
N ALA A 175 -22.62 -5.10 13.39
CA ALA A 175 -22.45 -3.67 13.64
C ALA A 175 -21.06 -3.29 14.18
N GLN A 176 -20.33 -4.26 14.73
CA GLN A 176 -18.98 -4.06 15.26
C GLN A 176 -17.93 -4.02 14.14
N LYS A 177 -16.72 -3.54 14.48
CA LYS A 177 -15.57 -3.59 13.58
C LYS A 177 -15.24 -5.03 13.23
N VAL A 178 -14.88 -5.32 11.98
CA VAL A 178 -14.40 -6.63 11.52
C VAL A 178 -13.15 -6.42 10.65
N ILE A 179 -12.11 -7.21 10.88
CA ILE A 179 -10.89 -7.20 10.07
C ILE A 179 -10.71 -8.59 9.47
N VAL A 180 -10.60 -8.69 8.15
CA VAL A 180 -10.34 -9.94 7.43
C VAL A 180 -8.93 -9.87 6.85
N LEU A 181 -8.02 -10.69 7.39
CA LEU A 181 -6.66 -10.84 6.92
C LEU A 181 -6.58 -12.05 5.99
N GLY A 182 -6.54 -11.79 4.69
CA GLY A 182 -6.63 -12.79 3.63
C GLY A 182 -5.38 -12.90 2.75
N ILE A 183 -4.23 -12.39 3.18
CA ILE A 183 -2.98 -12.39 2.40
C ILE A 183 -2.67 -13.81 1.89
N GLY A 184 -2.62 -13.96 0.56
CA GLY A 184 -2.33 -15.23 -0.09
C GLY A 184 -3.50 -16.21 -0.15
N ALA A 185 -4.68 -15.84 0.37
CA ALA A 185 -5.90 -16.63 0.25
C ALA A 185 -6.71 -16.23 -0.99
N THR A 186 -7.39 -17.21 -1.57
CA THR A 186 -8.40 -17.02 -2.63
C THR A 186 -9.76 -17.49 -2.15
N PHE A 187 -10.78 -16.64 -2.24
CA PHE A 187 -12.16 -16.96 -1.90
C PHE A 187 -13.00 -17.08 -3.18
N THR A 188 -13.70 -18.20 -3.32
CA THR A 188 -14.59 -18.52 -4.44
C THR A 188 -15.93 -19.03 -3.90
N PRO A 189 -17.03 -18.26 -4.00
CA PRO A 189 -18.29 -18.67 -3.40
C PRO A 189 -18.93 -19.85 -4.16
N THR A 190 -19.56 -20.78 -3.43
CA THR A 190 -20.28 -21.90 -4.07
C THR A 190 -21.62 -21.48 -4.68
N ASN A 191 -22.26 -20.46 -4.11
CA ASN A 191 -23.65 -20.08 -4.37
C ASN A 191 -23.74 -18.80 -5.22
N ASP A 192 -24.92 -18.57 -5.77
CA ASP A 192 -25.21 -17.38 -6.58
C ASP A 192 -25.26 -16.08 -5.74
N GLY A 193 -24.93 -14.97 -6.39
CA GLY A 193 -24.89 -13.62 -5.82
C GLY A 193 -23.47 -13.14 -5.53
N ALA A 194 -23.37 -12.04 -4.79
CA ALA A 194 -22.08 -11.42 -4.52
C ALA A 194 -21.21 -12.34 -3.64
N ALA A 195 -19.91 -12.43 -3.94
CA ALA A 195 -19.02 -13.30 -3.17
C ALA A 195 -18.91 -12.81 -1.72
N ILE A 196 -18.70 -11.51 -1.52
CA ILE A 196 -18.68 -10.87 -0.21
C ILE A 196 -19.76 -9.79 -0.17
N SER A 197 -20.62 -9.81 0.86
CA SER A 197 -21.64 -8.82 1.12
C SER A 197 -21.41 -8.15 2.47
N VAL A 198 -21.24 -6.84 2.48
CA VAL A 198 -21.07 -6.01 3.68
C VAL A 198 -22.30 -5.13 3.85
N THR A 199 -23.05 -5.31 4.93
CA THR A 199 -24.35 -4.63 5.13
C THR A 199 -24.43 -3.84 6.42
N ALA A 200 -23.42 -3.94 7.29
CA ALA A 200 -23.33 -3.17 8.53
C ALA A 200 -21.88 -3.12 9.04
N GLY A 201 -21.63 -2.21 9.97
CA GLY A 201 -20.36 -2.11 10.69
C GLY A 201 -19.24 -1.43 9.92
N ASP A 202 -18.03 -1.61 10.46
CA ASP A 202 -16.75 -1.13 9.90
C ASP A 202 -15.89 -2.34 9.54
N VAL A 203 -15.81 -2.63 8.24
CA VAL A 203 -15.13 -3.83 7.73
C VAL A 203 -13.85 -3.44 7.03
N SER A 204 -12.74 -4.07 7.40
CA SER A 204 -11.47 -4.01 6.66
C SER A 204 -11.15 -5.38 6.07
N ILE A 205 -10.78 -5.44 4.80
CA ILE A 205 -10.33 -6.65 4.11
C ILE A 205 -8.94 -6.36 3.55
N ASP A 206 -7.96 -7.17 3.93
CA ASP A 206 -6.57 -7.00 3.54
C ASP A 206 -5.99 -8.27 2.88
N GLY A 207 -5.44 -8.13 1.68
CA GLY A 207 -4.67 -9.18 1.00
C GLY A 207 -5.49 -10.32 0.36
N LEU A 208 -6.82 -10.24 0.37
CA LEU A 208 -7.70 -11.32 -0.13
C LEU A 208 -7.88 -11.26 -1.65
N THR A 209 -7.80 -12.42 -2.31
CA THR A 209 -8.30 -12.59 -3.70
C THR A 209 -9.73 -13.11 -3.69
N VAL A 210 -10.63 -12.45 -4.43
CA VAL A 210 -12.05 -12.77 -4.56
C VAL A 210 -12.35 -13.05 -6.04
N THR A 211 -12.91 -14.21 -6.34
CA THR A 211 -13.18 -14.61 -7.72
C THR A 211 -14.40 -15.52 -7.85
N GLY A 212 -14.94 -15.63 -9.07
CA GLY A 212 -15.92 -16.65 -9.42
C GLY A 212 -17.32 -16.43 -8.86
N ALA A 213 -17.67 -15.21 -8.41
CA ALA A 213 -19.07 -14.89 -8.12
C ALA A 213 -19.92 -15.11 -9.38
N LYS A 214 -21.07 -15.77 -9.24
CA LYS A 214 -21.94 -16.20 -10.35
C LYS A 214 -23.43 -15.96 -10.06
N GLY A 215 -24.28 -16.13 -11.07
CA GLY A 215 -25.72 -15.89 -10.96
C GLY A 215 -26.10 -14.41 -11.07
N GLY A 216 -27.27 -14.04 -10.58
CA GLY A 216 -27.69 -12.62 -10.54
C GLY A 216 -27.09 -11.89 -9.35
N MET A 217 -26.71 -10.61 -9.52
CA MET A 217 -26.00 -9.82 -8.51
C MET A 217 -24.64 -10.43 -8.15
N SER A 218 -23.96 -11.01 -9.13
CA SER A 218 -22.69 -11.73 -8.96
C SER A 218 -21.48 -10.78 -8.91
N ASP A 219 -21.56 -9.76 -8.07
CA ASP A 219 -20.45 -8.85 -7.82
C ASP A 219 -19.37 -9.56 -6.98
N GLY A 220 -18.10 -9.24 -7.15
CA GLY A 220 -17.05 -9.77 -6.27
C GLY A 220 -17.29 -9.32 -4.83
N ILE A 221 -17.40 -8.00 -4.63
CA ILE A 221 -17.65 -7.40 -3.32
C ILE A 221 -18.85 -6.46 -3.43
N ALA A 222 -19.84 -6.62 -2.57
CA ALA A 222 -21.01 -5.75 -2.46
C ALA A 222 -21.02 -5.06 -1.09
N CYS A 223 -21.27 -3.75 -1.07
CA CYS A 223 -21.42 -2.98 0.17
C CYS A 223 -22.73 -2.18 0.15
N THR A 224 -23.51 -2.23 1.23
CA THR A 224 -24.71 -1.41 1.41
C THR A 224 -24.73 -0.74 2.78
N GLY A 225 -24.69 0.60 2.83
CA GLY A 225 -24.90 1.38 4.05
C GLY A 225 -23.87 1.17 5.18
N ALA A 226 -22.66 0.69 4.85
CA ALA A 226 -21.61 0.36 5.81
C ALA A 226 -20.30 1.11 5.54
N THR A 227 -19.32 0.95 6.43
CA THR A 227 -17.93 1.37 6.18
C THR A 227 -17.12 0.18 5.71
N LEU A 228 -16.40 0.34 4.60
CA LEU A 228 -15.57 -0.71 4.01
C LEU A 228 -14.19 -0.16 3.65
N SER A 229 -13.14 -0.85 4.09
CA SER A 229 -11.76 -0.60 3.71
C SER A 229 -11.21 -1.83 2.99
N LEU A 230 -10.71 -1.65 1.77
CA LEU A 230 -10.06 -2.70 0.98
C LEU A 230 -8.60 -2.34 0.79
N ARG A 231 -7.70 -3.24 1.16
CA ARG A 231 -6.26 -3.07 0.98
C ARG A 231 -5.65 -4.32 0.37
N ARG A 232 -4.80 -4.20 -0.67
CA ARG A 232 -4.18 -5.38 -1.31
C ARG A 232 -5.20 -6.44 -1.76
N VAL A 233 -6.42 -6.03 -2.06
CA VAL A 233 -7.50 -6.94 -2.48
C VAL A 233 -7.45 -7.12 -3.98
N THR A 234 -7.59 -8.35 -4.45
CA THR A 234 -7.84 -8.64 -5.87
C THR A 234 -9.28 -9.10 -6.02
N SER A 235 -10.09 -8.40 -6.82
CA SER A 235 -11.43 -8.84 -7.18
C SER A 235 -11.52 -9.07 -8.69
N SER A 236 -11.58 -10.32 -9.10
CA SER A 236 -11.45 -10.68 -10.51
C SER A 236 -12.38 -11.76 -11.00
N ALA A 237 -12.71 -11.75 -12.29
CA ALA A 237 -13.50 -12.79 -12.94
C ALA A 237 -14.83 -13.11 -12.23
N ASN A 238 -15.49 -12.07 -11.71
CA ASN A 238 -16.84 -12.16 -11.16
C ASN A 238 -17.87 -11.91 -12.26
N GLY A 239 -19.09 -12.42 -12.13
CA GLY A 239 -20.10 -12.35 -13.19
C GLY A 239 -20.68 -10.95 -13.44
N GLU A 240 -20.55 -10.01 -12.49
CA GLU A 240 -20.95 -8.61 -12.65
C GLU A 240 -19.77 -7.65 -12.45
N HIS A 241 -19.72 -6.90 -11.33
CA HIS A 241 -18.66 -5.92 -11.06
C HIS A 241 -17.60 -6.51 -10.12
N GLY A 242 -16.39 -5.95 -10.14
CA GLY A 242 -15.38 -6.28 -9.13
C GLY A 242 -15.82 -5.81 -7.74
N ILE A 243 -16.34 -4.60 -7.66
CA ILE A 243 -17.01 -4.05 -6.47
C ILE A 243 -18.25 -3.24 -6.84
N LYS A 244 -19.31 -3.41 -6.05
CA LYS A 244 -20.53 -2.62 -6.10
C LYS A 244 -20.86 -2.03 -4.74
N THR A 245 -21.15 -0.73 -4.67
CA THR A 245 -21.56 -0.09 -3.41
C THR A 245 -22.86 0.71 -3.55
N THR A 246 -23.63 0.73 -2.47
CA THR A 246 -24.80 1.59 -2.28
C THR A 246 -24.68 2.30 -0.94
N THR A 247 -24.50 3.63 -0.96
CA THR A 247 -24.41 4.49 0.23
C THR A 247 -23.38 4.04 1.27
N CYS A 248 -22.23 3.52 0.84
CA CYS A 248 -21.13 3.13 1.73
C CYS A 248 -20.07 4.22 1.88
N THR A 249 -19.35 4.19 3.00
CA THR A 249 -18.08 4.91 3.18
C THR A 249 -16.96 3.96 2.79
N LEU A 250 -16.25 4.24 1.69
CA LEU A 250 -15.31 3.30 1.08
C LEU A 250 -13.89 3.86 1.04
N THR A 251 -12.92 3.09 1.52
CA THR A 251 -11.48 3.31 1.28
C THR A 251 -10.94 2.14 0.47
N ILE A 252 -10.22 2.40 -0.63
CA ILE A 252 -9.59 1.35 -1.44
C ILE A 252 -8.15 1.74 -1.73
N GLU A 253 -7.23 0.88 -1.33
CA GLU A 253 -5.80 1.08 -1.49
C GLU A 253 -5.13 -0.17 -2.05
N ARG A 254 -4.16 0.00 -2.95
CA ARG A 254 -3.29 -1.09 -3.40
C ARG A 254 -4.06 -2.30 -3.93
N SER A 255 -5.25 -2.10 -4.49
CA SER A 255 -6.16 -3.17 -4.85
C SER A 255 -6.31 -3.29 -6.37
N ARG A 256 -6.64 -4.49 -6.86
CA ARG A 256 -6.83 -4.77 -8.28
C ARG A 256 -8.24 -5.26 -8.57
N PHE A 257 -8.90 -4.63 -9.54
CA PHE A 257 -10.21 -5.05 -10.06
C PHE A 257 -10.06 -5.42 -11.52
N SER A 258 -10.25 -6.70 -11.88
CA SER A 258 -9.96 -7.14 -13.24
C SER A 258 -10.91 -8.17 -13.82
N ARG A 259 -11.10 -8.17 -15.14
CA ARG A 259 -11.89 -9.19 -15.85
C ARG A 259 -13.34 -9.34 -15.35
N ASN A 260 -13.93 -8.25 -14.85
CA ASN A 260 -15.34 -8.22 -14.42
C ASN A 260 -16.20 -7.62 -15.56
N PRO A 261 -17.14 -8.36 -16.17
CA PRO A 261 -17.76 -8.03 -17.46
C PRO A 261 -18.72 -6.82 -17.40
N ARG A 262 -19.16 -6.41 -16.20
CA ARG A 262 -19.96 -5.19 -16.00
C ARG A 262 -19.13 -3.98 -15.54
N GLY A 263 -17.81 -4.15 -15.39
CA GLY A 263 -16.89 -3.08 -14.96
C GLY A 263 -16.15 -3.45 -13.68
N GLY A 264 -15.04 -2.77 -13.41
CA GLY A 264 -14.29 -2.98 -12.18
C GLY A 264 -15.04 -2.46 -10.95
N MET A 265 -15.68 -1.30 -11.07
CA MET A 265 -16.28 -0.57 -9.94
C MET A 265 -17.61 0.08 -10.32
N LEU A 266 -18.65 -0.15 -9.51
CA LEU A 266 -19.92 0.60 -9.55
C LEU A 266 -20.26 1.14 -8.17
N LEU A 267 -20.24 2.45 -7.99
CA LEU A 267 -20.52 3.09 -6.71
C LEU A 267 -21.73 4.00 -6.83
N THR A 268 -22.73 3.79 -5.97
CA THR A 268 -23.97 4.58 -5.95
C THR A 268 -24.17 5.21 -4.57
N GLY A 269 -23.95 6.52 -4.45
CA GLY A 269 -24.03 7.22 -3.16
C GLY A 269 -22.83 6.97 -2.24
N GLY A 270 -22.77 7.68 -1.12
CA GLY A 270 -21.73 7.50 -0.11
C GLY A 270 -20.44 8.28 -0.40
N THR A 271 -19.34 7.86 0.22
CA THR A 271 -18.02 8.48 0.06
C THR A 271 -16.99 7.46 -0.43
N LEU A 272 -16.00 7.93 -1.19
CA LEU A 272 -14.89 7.10 -1.68
C LEU A 272 -13.56 7.85 -1.51
N GLU A 273 -12.58 7.17 -0.92
CA GLU A 273 -11.16 7.49 -1.04
C GLU A 273 -10.47 6.30 -1.73
N ALA A 274 -10.08 6.45 -3.00
CA ALA A 274 -9.43 5.41 -3.77
C ALA A 274 -8.05 5.86 -4.26
N ARG A 275 -7.01 5.12 -3.87
CA ARG A 275 -5.64 5.37 -4.32
C ARG A 275 -4.80 4.14 -4.61
N ASN A 276 -3.85 4.29 -5.52
CA ASN A 276 -2.89 3.24 -5.89
C ASN A 276 -3.61 1.93 -6.24
N ASN A 277 -4.70 2.00 -7.01
CA ASN A 277 -5.43 0.82 -7.46
C ASN A 277 -5.22 0.57 -8.96
N ILE A 278 -5.35 -0.69 -9.36
CA ILE A 278 -5.32 -1.13 -10.75
C ILE A 278 -6.72 -1.60 -11.15
N ILE A 279 -7.28 -1.01 -12.20
CA ILE A 279 -8.58 -1.37 -12.76
C ILE A 279 -8.38 -1.73 -14.22
N ASP A 280 -8.30 -3.02 -14.52
CA ASP A 280 -7.85 -3.47 -15.84
C ASP A 280 -8.63 -4.63 -16.45
N ALA A 281 -8.68 -4.69 -17.78
CA ALA A 281 -9.30 -5.77 -18.54
C ALA A 281 -10.77 -6.07 -18.13
N ASN A 282 -11.49 -5.09 -17.58
CA ASN A 282 -12.89 -5.20 -17.21
C ASN A 282 -13.81 -4.87 -18.40
N GLY A 283 -15.09 -5.08 -18.18
CA GLY A 283 -16.14 -4.66 -19.07
C GLY A 283 -16.39 -5.63 -20.22
N SER A 284 -17.26 -5.20 -21.11
CA SER A 284 -17.65 -5.96 -22.29
C SER A 284 -18.11 -5.01 -23.38
N THR A 285 -18.28 -5.52 -24.59
CA THR A 285 -18.84 -4.77 -25.73
C THR A 285 -20.29 -4.34 -25.52
N THR A 286 -20.90 -4.61 -24.36
CA THR A 286 -22.27 -4.17 -24.00
C THR A 286 -22.30 -3.18 -22.84
N LEU A 287 -21.15 -2.90 -22.21
CA LEU A 287 -21.06 -2.00 -21.06
C LEU A 287 -21.15 -0.53 -21.51
N LYS A 288 -22.10 0.22 -20.96
CA LYS A 288 -22.38 1.62 -21.38
C LYS A 288 -21.81 2.69 -20.46
N ASN A 289 -21.51 2.34 -19.22
CA ASN A 289 -21.35 3.32 -18.15
C ASN A 289 -19.91 3.46 -17.62
N GLY A 290 -18.89 3.07 -18.36
CA GLY A 290 -17.51 3.06 -17.83
C GLY A 290 -17.21 1.83 -17.01
N ASN A 291 -15.93 1.54 -16.88
CA ASN A 291 -15.43 0.47 -16.03
C ASN A 291 -15.25 0.90 -14.57
N VAL A 292 -15.24 2.21 -14.34
CA VAL A 292 -15.41 2.84 -13.04
C VAL A 292 -16.61 3.79 -13.15
N GLU A 293 -17.76 3.39 -12.58
CA GLU A 293 -18.98 4.20 -12.54
C GLU A 293 -19.17 4.81 -11.14
N LEU A 294 -19.17 6.15 -11.08
CA LEU A 294 -19.30 6.95 -9.86
C LEU A 294 -20.61 7.75 -9.91
N ALA A 295 -21.67 7.21 -9.29
CA ALA A 295 -23.01 7.78 -9.29
C ALA A 295 -23.37 8.39 -7.94
N THR A 296 -23.54 9.71 -7.84
CA THR A 296 -23.91 10.38 -6.56
C THR A 296 -22.90 10.17 -5.42
N VAL A 297 -21.63 9.93 -5.73
CA VAL A 297 -20.54 9.73 -4.75
C VAL A 297 -19.82 11.05 -4.47
N SER A 298 -19.26 11.23 -3.26
CA SER A 298 -18.27 12.28 -2.94
C SER A 298 -16.91 11.69 -2.55
N GLY A 299 -15.85 12.49 -2.62
CA GLY A 299 -14.49 12.06 -2.26
C GLY A 299 -13.51 12.13 -3.42
N ARG A 300 -12.55 11.19 -3.47
CA ARG A 300 -11.38 11.26 -4.34
C ARG A 300 -11.05 9.90 -4.98
N PHE A 301 -10.64 9.96 -6.24
CA PHE A 301 -10.06 8.86 -7.00
C PHE A 301 -8.73 9.35 -7.57
N VAL A 302 -7.64 9.05 -6.86
CA VAL A 302 -6.31 9.59 -7.14
C VAL A 302 -5.24 8.51 -7.28
N PHE A 303 -4.24 8.70 -8.14
CA PHE A 303 -3.15 7.72 -8.28
C PHE A 303 -3.60 6.30 -8.65
N ASN A 304 -4.68 6.15 -9.41
CA ASN A 304 -5.12 4.84 -9.91
C ASN A 304 -4.73 4.65 -11.38
N THR A 305 -4.60 3.40 -11.79
CA THR A 305 -4.39 3.01 -13.19
C THR A 305 -5.64 2.32 -13.72
N VAL A 306 -6.26 2.88 -14.75
CA VAL A 306 -7.46 2.35 -15.43
C VAL A 306 -7.09 2.01 -16.86
N ALA A 307 -6.94 0.72 -17.17
CA ALA A 307 -6.31 0.29 -18.42
C ALA A 307 -6.99 -0.89 -19.11
N ASP A 308 -6.86 -1.00 -20.43
CA ASP A 308 -7.27 -2.16 -21.24
C ASP A 308 -8.74 -2.60 -21.02
N ASN A 309 -9.61 -1.71 -20.56
CA ASN A 309 -10.98 -2.07 -20.27
C ASN A 309 -11.87 -1.95 -21.52
N GLN A 310 -12.91 -2.77 -21.62
CA GLN A 310 -13.85 -2.78 -22.74
C GLN A 310 -15.13 -2.01 -22.41
N SER A 311 -15.71 -1.37 -23.43
CA SER A 311 -17.05 -0.81 -23.37
C SER A 311 -17.75 -0.91 -24.73
N GLU A 312 -19.05 -0.65 -24.76
CA GLU A 312 -19.86 -0.69 -25.98
C GLU A 312 -19.37 0.35 -27.01
N GLN A 313 -19.11 -0.11 -28.22
CA GLN A 313 -18.52 0.69 -29.31
C GLN A 313 -19.60 1.51 -30.06
N GLY A 314 -19.27 2.76 -30.43
CA GLY A 314 -20.15 3.68 -31.19
C GLY A 314 -21.19 4.41 -30.33
N GLY A 315 -21.72 5.57 -30.74
CA GLY A 315 -22.73 6.32 -29.98
C GLY A 315 -22.17 7.27 -28.91
N GLY A 316 -22.62 8.52 -28.91
CA GLY A 316 -22.19 9.54 -27.96
C GLY A 316 -22.59 9.20 -26.52
N GLY A 317 -21.69 9.44 -25.56
CA GLY A 317 -21.95 9.25 -24.13
C GLY A 317 -21.57 7.89 -23.54
N ARG A 318 -20.87 7.04 -24.32
CA ARG A 318 -20.28 5.79 -23.84
C ARG A 318 -18.85 6.02 -23.39
N THR A 319 -18.53 5.59 -22.18
CA THR A 319 -17.23 5.83 -21.54
C THR A 319 -16.55 4.50 -21.25
N GLY A 320 -15.25 4.42 -21.56
CA GLY A 320 -14.41 3.24 -21.32
C GLY A 320 -13.80 3.25 -19.92
N GLY A 321 -13.12 4.33 -19.57
CA GLY A 321 -12.48 4.51 -18.27
C GLY A 321 -13.48 4.89 -17.17
N VAL A 322 -13.41 6.16 -16.72
CA VAL A 322 -14.13 6.65 -15.53
C VAL A 322 -15.36 7.49 -15.91
N LYS A 323 -16.55 7.06 -15.48
CA LYS A 323 -17.78 7.83 -15.66
C LYS A 323 -18.28 8.35 -14.33
N CYS A 324 -18.51 9.64 -14.27
CA CYS A 324 -19.22 10.29 -13.18
C CYS A 324 -20.66 10.60 -13.61
N SER A 325 -21.62 10.44 -12.71
CA SER A 325 -23.01 10.78 -12.96
C SER A 325 -23.63 11.37 -11.71
N LYS A 326 -23.86 12.69 -11.71
CA LYS A 326 -24.32 13.41 -10.52
C LYS A 326 -23.41 13.20 -9.31
N ALA A 327 -22.12 12.94 -9.55
CA ALA A 327 -21.15 12.92 -8.47
C ALA A 327 -21.20 14.28 -7.77
N GLY A 328 -21.10 14.30 -6.44
CA GLY A 328 -21.08 15.56 -5.69
C GLY A 328 -19.78 16.32 -5.95
N THR A 329 -19.17 16.85 -4.90
CA THR A 329 -17.76 17.29 -4.97
C THR A 329 -16.87 16.05 -5.03
N PHE A 330 -16.65 15.52 -6.24
CA PHE A 330 -15.81 14.34 -6.47
C PHE A 330 -14.60 14.71 -7.33
N LEU A 331 -13.40 14.37 -6.85
CA LEU A 331 -12.13 14.62 -7.52
C LEU A 331 -11.61 13.35 -8.21
N VAL A 332 -11.28 13.46 -9.49
CA VAL A 332 -10.55 12.44 -10.26
C VAL A 332 -9.23 13.07 -10.70
N ALA A 333 -8.12 12.72 -10.05
CA ALA A 333 -6.84 13.37 -10.34
C ALA A 333 -5.62 12.44 -10.28
N HIS A 334 -4.54 12.80 -10.98
CA HIS A 334 -3.27 12.08 -10.93
C HIS A 334 -3.38 10.58 -11.29
N ASN A 335 -4.35 10.20 -12.12
CA ASN A 335 -4.53 8.82 -12.58
C ASN A 335 -3.84 8.58 -13.93
N ILE A 336 -3.60 7.31 -14.26
CA ILE A 336 -3.27 6.83 -15.60
C ILE A 336 -4.53 6.18 -16.18
N ILE A 337 -5.03 6.68 -17.31
CA ILE A 337 -6.26 6.18 -17.95
C ILE A 337 -5.96 5.89 -19.42
N VAL A 338 -5.68 4.64 -19.77
CA VAL A 338 -5.09 4.27 -21.06
C VAL A 338 -5.79 3.08 -21.71
N ASP A 339 -5.84 3.06 -23.04
CA ASP A 339 -6.32 1.93 -23.85
C ASP A 339 -7.67 1.32 -23.41
N ASN A 340 -8.57 2.17 -22.93
CA ASN A 340 -9.94 1.74 -22.63
C ASN A 340 -10.80 1.90 -23.89
N GLY A 341 -11.53 0.86 -24.28
CA GLY A 341 -12.45 0.88 -25.42
C GLY A 341 -13.65 1.81 -25.20
N GLY A 342 -14.39 2.12 -26.28
CA GLY A 342 -15.57 3.01 -26.25
C GLY A 342 -15.36 4.30 -27.04
N ALA A 343 -16.43 5.11 -27.15
CA ALA A 343 -16.38 6.40 -27.84
C ALA A 343 -15.57 7.46 -27.05
N ASN A 344 -15.67 7.44 -25.72
CA ASN A 344 -14.84 8.23 -24.81
C ASN A 344 -13.97 7.29 -23.99
N ALA A 345 -12.74 7.03 -24.43
CA ALA A 345 -11.82 6.12 -23.76
C ALA A 345 -11.51 6.54 -22.30
N ALA A 346 -11.50 7.83 -21.99
CA ALA A 346 -10.90 8.34 -20.78
C ALA A 346 -11.87 8.58 -19.61
N THR A 347 -12.56 9.71 -19.63
CA THR A 347 -13.38 10.20 -18.52
C THR A 347 -14.61 10.93 -19.03
N SER A 348 -15.72 10.92 -18.29
CA SER A 348 -16.91 11.71 -18.61
C SER A 348 -17.73 12.08 -17.37
N GLY A 349 -18.56 13.13 -17.46
CA GLY A 349 -19.57 13.46 -16.45
C GLY A 349 -19.19 14.63 -15.55
N ASP A 350 -19.81 14.70 -14.37
CA ASP A 350 -19.84 15.90 -13.52
C ASP A 350 -18.73 15.98 -12.45
N CYS A 351 -17.70 15.13 -12.52
CA CYS A 351 -16.58 15.19 -11.58
C CYS A 351 -15.61 16.34 -11.89
N THR A 352 -14.88 16.79 -10.88
CA THR A 352 -13.68 17.60 -11.06
C THR A 352 -12.55 16.69 -11.56
N ILE A 353 -12.18 16.82 -12.84
CA ILE A 353 -11.14 16.01 -13.50
C ILE A 353 -9.91 16.90 -13.68
N VAL A 354 -8.79 16.54 -13.02
CA VAL A 354 -7.56 17.35 -12.99
C VAL A 354 -6.36 16.44 -13.19
N ASP A 355 -5.36 16.85 -13.98
CA ASP A 355 -4.04 16.20 -13.99
C ASP A 355 -4.05 14.66 -14.12
N ASN A 356 -4.93 14.10 -14.95
CA ASN A 356 -4.89 12.68 -15.32
C ASN A 356 -4.08 12.51 -16.60
N PHE A 357 -3.26 11.46 -16.68
CA PHE A 357 -2.71 11.01 -17.95
C PHE A 357 -3.75 10.19 -18.70
N VAL A 358 -3.98 10.54 -19.97
CA VAL A 358 -4.97 9.89 -20.84
C VAL A 358 -4.30 9.47 -22.13
N GLY A 359 -4.41 8.19 -22.47
CA GLY A 359 -3.80 7.63 -23.69
C GLY A 359 -4.64 6.54 -24.33
N ASN A 360 -4.25 6.15 -25.54
CA ASN A 360 -4.89 5.08 -26.32
C ASN A 360 -3.96 3.86 -26.52
N ASP A 361 -2.82 3.83 -25.85
CA ASP A 361 -1.83 2.77 -25.94
C ASP A 361 -1.26 2.53 -24.54
N SER A 362 -1.68 1.44 -23.88
CA SER A 362 -1.18 1.06 -22.57
C SER A 362 0.29 0.65 -22.64
N ALA A 363 0.76 0.14 -23.78
CA ALA A 363 2.16 -0.18 -24.00
C ALA A 363 3.05 1.06 -24.08
N ALA A 364 2.50 2.27 -24.24
CA ALA A 364 3.27 3.51 -24.15
C ALA A 364 3.68 3.86 -22.71
N VAL A 365 2.99 3.31 -21.69
CA VAL A 365 3.38 3.45 -20.29
C VAL A 365 4.43 2.39 -19.96
N LYS A 366 5.65 2.80 -19.61
CA LYS A 366 6.80 1.91 -19.46
C LYS A 366 7.27 1.86 -18.01
N PHE A 367 7.43 0.67 -17.46
CA PHE A 367 7.83 0.48 -16.07
C PHE A 367 9.29 0.01 -15.97
N ALA A 368 10.02 0.51 -14.98
CA ALA A 368 11.41 0.17 -14.70
C ALA A 368 11.52 -1.12 -13.86
N ALA A 369 12.72 -1.67 -13.77
CA ALA A 369 13.05 -2.70 -12.78
C ALA A 369 13.06 -2.02 -11.40
N GLY A 370 12.09 -2.36 -10.54
CA GLY A 370 11.76 -1.58 -9.34
C GLY A 370 10.32 -1.06 -9.36
N TYR A 371 9.56 -1.37 -10.42
CA TYR A 371 8.11 -1.14 -10.48
C TYR A 371 7.68 0.33 -10.45
N HIS A 372 8.59 1.27 -10.66
CA HIS A 372 8.27 2.67 -10.93
C HIS A 372 8.15 2.98 -12.43
N LEU A 373 7.56 4.13 -12.79
CA LEU A 373 7.57 4.60 -14.17
C LEU A 373 9.01 4.84 -14.64
N SER A 374 9.38 4.20 -15.75
CA SER A 374 10.71 4.34 -16.35
C SER A 374 10.87 5.68 -17.07
N ALA A 375 12.12 6.06 -17.34
CA ALA A 375 12.43 7.21 -18.20
C ALA A 375 11.94 7.06 -19.66
N ALA A 376 11.51 5.87 -20.06
CA ALA A 376 10.91 5.63 -21.37
C ALA A 376 9.41 5.97 -21.39
N THR A 377 8.76 6.16 -20.24
CA THR A 377 7.40 6.67 -20.17
C THR A 377 7.37 8.12 -20.68
N PRO A 378 6.43 8.49 -21.57
CA PRO A 378 6.32 9.84 -22.09
C PRO A 378 6.28 10.89 -20.97
N VAL A 379 7.21 11.85 -21.03
CA VAL A 379 7.28 13.00 -20.12
C VAL A 379 6.52 14.23 -20.64
N THR A 380 5.89 14.13 -21.81
CA THR A 380 5.20 15.25 -22.44
C THR A 380 3.76 15.35 -21.97
N ASN A 381 3.34 16.61 -21.76
CA ASN A 381 2.06 17.05 -21.23
C ASN A 381 0.87 16.07 -21.45
N PRO A 382 0.35 15.46 -20.37
CA PRO A 382 0.69 15.75 -18.99
C PRO A 382 1.82 14.84 -18.44
N ILE A 383 2.68 15.42 -17.58
CA ILE A 383 3.82 14.74 -16.93
C ILE A 383 3.30 13.55 -16.13
N ILE A 384 3.80 12.33 -16.42
CA ILE A 384 3.36 11.12 -15.73
C ILE A 384 4.28 10.78 -14.54
N ARG A 385 5.58 11.05 -14.70
CA ARG A 385 6.60 10.75 -13.69
C ARG A 385 7.06 12.04 -13.01
N ASP A 386 7.29 11.99 -11.70
CA ASP A 386 7.78 13.12 -10.91
C ASP A 386 6.86 14.35 -11.06
N ASP A 387 5.55 14.20 -10.90
CA ASP A 387 4.59 15.29 -11.11
C ASP A 387 4.56 16.24 -9.89
N PRO A 388 5.01 17.51 -10.03
CA PRO A 388 5.01 18.47 -8.93
C PRO A 388 3.61 18.84 -8.44
N ASN A 389 2.58 18.70 -9.28
CA ASN A 389 1.20 18.93 -8.85
C ASN A 389 0.67 17.76 -8.01
N ALA A 390 1.20 16.56 -8.24
CA ALA A 390 0.78 15.36 -7.53
C ALA A 390 1.38 15.27 -6.12
N ASP A 391 2.52 15.91 -5.85
CA ASP A 391 3.21 15.84 -4.55
C ASP A 391 2.33 16.27 -3.37
N ALA A 392 1.46 17.27 -3.57
CA ALA A 392 0.53 17.74 -2.54
C ALA A 392 -0.50 16.65 -2.14
N ASP A 393 -0.89 15.82 -3.10
CA ASP A 393 -1.88 14.76 -2.92
C ASP A 393 -1.26 13.42 -2.50
N CYS A 394 0.06 13.31 -2.62
CA CYS A 394 0.83 12.10 -2.36
C CYS A 394 1.37 12.01 -0.93
N LYS A 395 1.07 12.99 -0.09
CA LYS A 395 1.47 13.01 1.32
C LYS A 395 0.26 12.86 2.23
N VAL A 396 0.35 11.95 3.18
CA VAL A 396 -0.60 11.82 4.29
C VAL A 396 0.17 12.11 5.57
N ASN A 397 -0.26 13.12 6.32
CA ASN A 397 0.42 13.57 7.55
C ASN A 397 1.90 13.94 7.34
N GLY A 398 2.28 14.36 6.13
CA GLY A 398 3.66 14.74 5.79
C GLY A 398 4.55 13.58 5.33
N GLU A 399 4.05 12.34 5.34
CA GLU A 399 4.75 11.16 4.84
C GLU A 399 4.24 10.80 3.44
N TYR A 400 5.15 10.37 2.57
CA TYR A 400 4.77 9.87 1.24
C TYR A 400 3.93 8.61 1.39
N ILE A 401 2.87 8.51 0.59
CA ILE A 401 2.08 7.29 0.51
C ILE A 401 2.90 6.16 -0.13
N ASP A 402 2.73 4.94 0.39
CA ASP A 402 3.20 3.73 -0.27
C ASP A 402 2.56 3.62 -1.66
N ASP A 403 3.29 3.08 -2.64
CA ASP A 403 2.78 2.67 -3.97
C ASP A 403 1.91 1.40 -3.91
N PHE A 404 1.67 0.71 -5.03
CA PHE A 404 0.82 -0.50 -5.04
C PHE A 404 1.45 -1.65 -4.27
N ASP A 405 2.77 -1.84 -4.38
CA ASP A 405 3.47 -2.96 -3.77
C ASP A 405 3.89 -2.72 -2.31
N GLY A 406 3.76 -1.48 -1.85
CA GLY A 406 3.98 -1.10 -0.45
C GLY A 406 5.31 -0.42 -0.22
N GLN A 407 6.03 -0.05 -1.27
CA GLN A 407 7.25 0.73 -1.18
C GLN A 407 6.93 2.22 -1.11
N PRO A 408 7.73 3.02 -0.40
CA PRO A 408 7.67 4.46 -0.51
C PRO A 408 7.96 4.88 -1.95
N ARG A 409 7.12 5.75 -2.51
CA ARG A 409 7.37 6.34 -3.83
C ARG A 409 8.75 7.01 -3.89
N PRO A 410 9.49 6.90 -5.01
CA PRO A 410 10.88 7.35 -5.12
C PRO A 410 11.02 8.86 -4.86
N TYR A 411 12.20 9.25 -4.36
CA TYR A 411 12.42 10.52 -3.68
C TYR A 411 12.06 11.79 -4.49
N GLN A 412 11.22 12.62 -3.84
CA GLN A 412 10.89 14.05 -4.02
C GLN A 412 9.61 14.39 -4.77
N LEU A 413 9.12 13.59 -5.72
CA LEU A 413 7.91 13.89 -6.48
C LEU A 413 7.15 12.61 -6.81
N CYS A 414 5.82 12.70 -6.86
CA CYS A 414 5.00 11.51 -7.06
C CYS A 414 4.61 11.29 -8.51
N ASP A 415 4.71 10.03 -8.90
CA ASP A 415 4.22 9.54 -10.18
C ASP A 415 2.69 9.51 -10.22
N ARG A 416 2.11 9.55 -11.42
CA ARG A 416 0.68 9.34 -11.62
C ARG A 416 0.35 7.86 -11.68
N GLY A 417 -0.88 7.53 -11.29
CA GLY A 417 -1.39 6.17 -11.32
C GLY A 417 -0.72 5.24 -10.31
N ALA A 418 -1.14 3.98 -10.36
CA ALA A 418 -0.42 2.87 -9.75
C ALA A 418 0.67 2.44 -10.74
N ASP A 419 1.92 2.55 -10.34
CA ASP A 419 3.12 2.42 -11.16
C ASP A 419 3.54 0.96 -11.42
N GLU A 420 2.81 -0.02 -10.90
CA GLU A 420 3.15 -1.44 -11.02
C GLU A 420 2.28 -2.18 -12.03
N TYR A 421 1.48 -1.45 -12.80
CA TYR A 421 0.62 -2.02 -13.82
C TYR A 421 1.45 -2.75 -14.89
N ARG A 422 1.07 -3.99 -15.21
CA ARG A 422 1.61 -4.74 -16.34
C ARG A 422 0.43 -5.34 -17.12
N PRO A 423 0.21 -4.92 -18.37
CA PRO A 423 -0.87 -5.45 -19.20
C PRO A 423 -0.71 -6.95 -19.47
#